data_AF-A0A3D4TE61-F1
#
_entry.id   AF-A0A3D4TE61-F1
#
_cell.length_a   1.000
_cell.length_b   1.000
_cell.length_c   1.000
_cell.angle_alpha   90.00
_cell.angle_beta   90.00
_cell.angle_gamma   90.00
#
_symmetry.space_group_name_H-M   'P 1'
#
loop_
_entity.id
_entity.type
_entity.pdbx_description
1 polymer ?
#
loop_
_entity_poly.entity_id
_entity_poly.type
_entity_poly.pdbx_seq_one_letter_code
_entity_poly.pdbx_strand_id
1 'polypeptide(L)'
;DMASFYADPHEEAVGSELRHELLNAVQQLPDRCKMIFKLVKEDGLKQKEVAELLHLSPKTVENQLAIALKKLAEAVQAAALFRVKK
;
A
#
# COMPACT_ATOMS: atom_id res chain seq x y z
N ASP A 1 8.42 -9.15 8.32
CA ASP A 1 7.88 -9.59 7.02
C ASP A 1 6.43 -9.13 6.96
N MET A 2 5.98 -8.39 5.93
CA MET A 2 4.60 -7.85 5.90
C MET A 2 3.56 -8.97 5.97
N ALA A 3 3.87 -10.19 5.52
CA ALA A 3 2.96 -11.33 5.65
C ALA A 3 2.64 -11.66 7.11
N SER A 4 3.56 -11.42 8.05
CA SER A 4 3.33 -11.67 9.48
C SER A 4 2.51 -10.59 10.18
N PHE A 5 2.38 -9.40 9.59
CA PHE A 5 1.50 -8.34 10.11
C PHE A 5 0.06 -8.46 9.58
N TYR A 6 -0.13 -9.19 8.47
CA TYR A 6 -1.45 -9.47 7.87
C TYR A 6 -2.02 -10.84 8.24
N ALA A 7 -1.20 -11.75 8.75
CA ALA A 7 -1.59 -13.13 9.07
C ALA A 7 -1.61 -13.40 10.58
N ASP A 8 -2.22 -12.50 11.36
CA ASP A 8 -2.52 -12.78 12.77
C ASP A 8 -3.98 -13.29 12.88
N PRO A 9 -4.19 -14.61 12.99
CA PRO A 9 -5.52 -15.23 13.01
C PRO A 9 -6.30 -14.95 14.30
N HIS A 10 -5.71 -14.27 15.28
CA HIS A 10 -6.31 -14.05 16.60
C HIS A 10 -7.11 -12.73 16.71
N GLU A 11 -7.04 -11.84 15.73
CA GLU A 11 -7.82 -10.58 15.73
C GLU A 11 -9.14 -10.75 14.98
N GLU A 12 -10.06 -11.45 15.64
CA GLU A 12 -11.39 -11.82 15.14
C GLU A 12 -12.34 -10.60 15.03
N ALA A 13 -13.09 -10.57 13.91
CA ALA A 13 -14.26 -9.74 13.60
C ALA A 13 -14.10 -8.25 13.20
N VAL A 14 -13.48 -7.34 13.97
CA VAL A 14 -13.61 -5.87 13.67
C VAL A 14 -12.41 -5.28 12.90
N GLY A 15 -11.20 -5.79 13.13
CA GLY A 15 -10.01 -5.39 12.37
C GLY A 15 -9.91 -6.06 11.00
N SER A 16 -10.67 -7.13 10.78
CA SER A 16 -10.70 -7.90 9.52
C SER A 16 -11.09 -7.03 8.32
N GLU A 17 -12.19 -6.28 8.42
CA GLU A 17 -12.79 -5.59 7.27
C GLU A 17 -11.91 -4.44 6.76
N LEU A 18 -11.39 -3.62 7.68
CA LEU A 18 -10.47 -2.54 7.33
C LEU A 18 -9.14 -3.08 6.76
N ARG A 19 -8.63 -4.18 7.33
CA ARG A 19 -7.45 -4.88 6.79
C ARG A 19 -7.73 -5.43 5.41
N HIS A 20 -8.92 -5.99 5.17
CA HIS A 20 -9.33 -6.54 3.89
C HIS A 20 -9.41 -5.44 2.83
N GLU A 21 -10.03 -4.30 3.14
CA GLU A 21 -10.08 -3.15 2.22
C GLU A 21 -8.69 -2.60 1.92
N LEU A 22 -7.82 -2.51 2.93
CA LEU A 22 -6.46 -2.03 2.75
C LEU A 22 -5.62 -3.00 1.90
N LEU A 23 -5.75 -4.31 2.14
CA LEU A 23 -5.16 -5.35 1.29
C LEU A 23 -5.70 -5.28 -0.12
N ASN A 24 -7.01 -5.10 -0.30
CA ASN A 24 -7.63 -4.99 -1.61
C ASN A 24 -7.16 -3.74 -2.35
N ALA A 25 -7.01 -2.61 -1.64
CA ALA A 25 -6.44 -1.38 -2.17
C ALA A 25 -4.99 -1.56 -2.62
N VAL A 26 -4.17 -2.23 -1.81
CA VAL A 26 -2.81 -2.63 -2.18
C VAL A 26 -2.83 -3.55 -3.41
N GLN A 27 -3.79 -4.47 -3.50
CA GLN A 27 -3.95 -5.35 -4.66
C GLN A 27 -4.39 -4.61 -5.93
N GLN A 28 -5.18 -3.53 -5.81
CA GLN A 28 -5.59 -2.66 -6.91
C GLN A 28 -4.55 -1.60 -7.30
N LEU A 29 -3.41 -1.55 -6.61
CA LEU A 29 -2.26 -0.77 -7.07
C LEU A 29 -1.71 -1.41 -8.35
N PRO A 30 -1.36 -0.61 -9.37
CA PRO A 30 -0.66 -1.12 -10.53
C PRO A 30 0.68 -1.74 -10.08
N ASP A 31 1.10 -2.82 -10.76
CA ASP A 31 2.22 -3.65 -10.33
C ASP A 31 3.50 -2.85 -10.04
N ARG A 32 3.77 -1.81 -10.84
CA ARG A 32 4.91 -0.91 -10.63
C ARG A 32 4.82 -0.10 -9.33
N CYS A 33 3.66 0.46 -8.99
CA CYS A 33 3.44 1.16 -7.72
C CYS A 33 3.63 0.21 -6.53
N LYS A 34 3.05 -1.00 -6.61
CA LYS A 34 3.17 -2.01 -5.55
C LYS A 34 4.62 -2.42 -5.34
N MET A 35 5.37 -2.67 -6.43
CA MET A 35 6.78 -3.03 -6.38
C MET A 35 7.63 -1.94 -5.71
N ILE A 36 7.48 -0.69 -6.16
CA ILE A 36 8.20 0.45 -5.58
C ILE A 36 7.88 0.60 -4.09
N PHE A 37 6.60 0.51 -3.71
CA PHE A 37 6.19 0.60 -2.33
C PHE A 37 6.79 -0.52 -1.47
N LYS A 38 6.80 -1.77 -1.97
CA LYS A 38 7.46 -2.90 -1.31
C LYS A 38 8.95 -2.67 -1.14
N LEU A 39 9.68 -2.26 -2.17
CA LEU A 39 11.12 -2.01 -2.08
C LEU A 39 11.45 -0.90 -1.05
N VAL A 40 10.63 0.14 -0.96
CA VAL A 40 10.85 1.21 0.02
C VAL A 40 10.46 0.78 1.44
N LYS A 41 9.41 -0.03 1.61
CA LYS A 41 8.87 -0.40 2.93
C LYS A 41 9.41 -1.71 3.50
N GLU A 42 9.58 -2.74 2.67
CA GLU A 42 10.10 -4.06 3.06
C GLU A 42 11.63 -4.05 3.05
N ASP A 43 12.24 -3.68 1.92
CA ASP A 43 13.70 -3.63 1.80
C ASP A 43 14.32 -2.35 2.43
N GLY A 44 13.49 -1.38 2.82
CA GLY A 44 13.96 -0.12 3.41
C GLY A 44 14.79 0.73 2.45
N LEU A 45 14.68 0.48 1.13
CA LEU A 45 15.47 1.15 0.12
C LEU A 45 15.06 2.61 -0.01
N LYS A 46 16.04 3.47 -0.25
CA LYS A 46 15.77 4.88 -0.55
C LYS A 46 15.17 4.97 -1.95
N GLN A 47 14.32 5.98 -2.17
CA GLN A 47 13.69 6.23 -3.48
C GLN A 47 14.70 6.31 -4.63
N LYS A 48 15.91 6.83 -4.36
CA LYS A 48 17.01 6.87 -5.33
C LYS A 48 17.50 5.47 -5.70
N GLU A 49 17.74 4.61 -4.72
CA GLU A 49 18.16 3.21 -4.94
C GLU A 49 17.09 2.46 -5.75
N VAL A 50 15.81 2.66 -5.43
CA VAL A 50 14.70 2.05 -6.17
C VAL A 50 14.62 2.56 -7.61
N ALA A 51 14.91 3.85 -7.83
CA ALA A 51 14.98 4.45 -9.15
C ALA A 51 16.11 3.81 -9.99
N GLU A 52 17.29 3.65 -9.41
CA GLU A 52 18.41 2.99 -10.08
C GLU A 52 18.14 1.50 -10.33
N LEU A 53 17.61 0.79 -9.34
CA LEU A 53 17.27 -0.64 -9.44
C LEU A 53 16.24 -0.94 -10.53
N LEU A 54 15.23 -0.08 -10.67
CA LEU A 54 14.17 -0.22 -11.68
C LEU A 54 14.49 0.49 -13.00
N HIS A 55 15.67 1.11 -13.12
CA HIS A 55 16.06 1.97 -14.24
C HIS A 55 15.00 3.04 -14.58
N LEU A 56 14.44 3.66 -13.55
CA LEU A 56 13.45 4.73 -13.63
C LEU A 56 14.05 6.05 -13.18
N SER A 57 13.49 7.17 -13.64
CA SER A 57 13.82 8.47 -13.08
C SER A 57 13.31 8.58 -11.63
N PRO A 58 14.05 9.25 -10.72
CA PRO A 58 13.60 9.45 -9.34
C PRO A 58 12.24 10.17 -9.28
N LYS A 59 11.97 11.05 -10.24
CA LYS A 59 10.67 11.72 -10.41
C LYS A 59 9.52 10.76 -10.75
N THR A 60 9.81 9.71 -11.52
CA THR A 60 8.85 8.65 -11.81
C THR A 60 8.56 7.83 -10.55
N VAL A 61 9.59 7.47 -9.79
CA VAL A 61 9.44 6.75 -8.52
C VAL A 61 8.60 7.56 -7.53
N GLU A 62 8.88 8.86 -7.39
CA GLU A 62 8.11 9.77 -6.55
C GLU A 62 6.65 9.87 -6.98
N ASN A 63 6.37 10.02 -8.29
CA ASN A 63 5.01 10.00 -8.83
C ASN A 63 4.29 8.67 -8.56
N GLN A 64 4.97 7.54 -8.76
CA GLN A 64 4.37 6.21 -8.52
C GLN A 64 4.09 6.01 -7.03
N LEU A 65 4.96 6.45 -6.14
CA LEU A 65 4.74 6.46 -4.69
C LEU A 65 3.56 7.36 -4.30
N ALA A 66 3.49 8.56 -4.86
CA ALA A 66 2.38 9.47 -4.61
C ALA A 66 1.04 8.88 -5.06
N ILE A 67 1.00 8.25 -6.24
CA ILE A 67 -0.19 7.53 -6.73
C ILE A 67 -0.54 6.35 -5.81
N ALA A 68 0.46 5.60 -5.34
CA ALA A 68 0.24 4.48 -4.42
C ALA A 68 -0.37 4.95 -3.10
N LEU A 69 0.23 5.96 -2.47
CA LEU A 69 -0.26 6.55 -1.23
C LEU A 69 -1.65 7.16 -1.40
N LYS A 70 -1.90 7.85 -2.52
CA LYS A 70 -3.22 8.42 -2.82
C LYS A 70 -4.28 7.32 -2.91
N LYS A 71 -4.02 6.25 -3.67
CA LYS A 71 -4.95 5.12 -3.77
C LYS A 71 -5.22 4.44 -2.44
N LEU A 72 -4.18 4.27 -1.60
CA LEU A 72 -4.34 3.72 -0.26
C LEU A 72 -5.20 4.65 0.62
N ALA A 73 -4.96 5.96 0.56
CA ALA A 73 -5.76 6.93 1.29
C ALA A 73 -7.21 6.97 0.81
N GLU A 74 -7.45 6.89 -0.51
CA GLU A 74 -8.79 6.82 -1.10
C GLU A 74 -9.55 5.58 -0.63
N ALA A 75 -8.88 4.42 -0.57
CA ALA A 75 -9.51 3.20 -0.06
C ALA A 75 -9.86 3.29 1.42
N VAL A 76 -8.96 3.82 2.25
CA VAL A 76 -9.23 4.02 3.69
C VAL A 76 -10.33 5.06 3.91
N GLN A 77 -10.39 6.13 3.11
CA GLN A 77 -11.48 7.09 3.16
C GLN A 77 -12.80 6.50 2.71
N ALA A 78 -12.81 5.68 1.66
CA ALA A 78 -14.02 5.00 1.19
C ALA A 78 -14.58 4.08 2.29
N ALA A 79 -13.71 3.30 2.94
CA ALA A 79 -14.04 2.47 4.09
C ALA A 79 -14.63 3.29 5.26
N ALA A 80 -13.99 4.42 5.59
CA ALA A 80 -14.41 5.30 6.68
C ALA A 80 -15.74 6.01 6.39
N LEU A 81 -15.98 6.46 5.15
CA LEU A 81 -17.22 7.12 4.73
C LEU A 81 -18.41 6.16 4.76
N PHE A 82 -18.21 4.87 4.49
CA PHE A 82 -19.26 3.86 4.59
C PHE A 82 -19.75 3.63 6.03
N ARG A 83 -18.89 3.86 7.04
CA ARG A 83 -19.24 3.68 8.45
C ARG A 83 -20.07 4.82 9.06
N VAL A 84 -19.99 6.04 8.52
CA VAL A 84 -20.73 7.20 9.05
C VAL A 84 -22.17 7.27 8.53
N LYS A 85 -22.46 6.60 7.41
CA LYS A 85 -23.79 6.60 6.77
C LYS A 85 -24.68 5.40 7.11
N LYS A 86 -24.25 4.51 8.01
CA LYS A 86 -25.00 3.30 8.37
C LYS A 86 -25.64 3.42 9.74
#